data_AF-A0A380SZ04-F1
#
_entry.id   AF-A0A380SZ04-F1
#
_cell.length_a   1.000
_cell.length_b   1.000
_cell.length_c   1.000
_cell.angle_alpha   90.00
_cell.angle_beta   90.00
_cell.angle_gamma   90.00
#
_symmetry.space_group_name_H-M   'P 1'
#
loop_
_entity.id
_entity.type
_entity.pdbx_description
1 polymer ?
#
loop_
_entity_poly.entity_id
_entity_poly.type
_entity_poly.pdbx_seq_one_letter_code
_entity_poly.pdbx_strand_id
1 'polypeptide(L)'
;MMTRRTTLACLGGALIMPMLACTARKADTAVDYADQGVADEWMRQWMNEAGKRSPTGEQVPVGPLFIGRFADPVYYLREPIGWRPGRGEIGKHEAVEVPVGFVTDFASIPREFYSLLRPDGLYAYAAVIHDYLYWDQSLERDACDEILKLCMKDFRIDFATVTTIYTGVRTGGWKAWADNAELKRRGEKRILKRFPMDPTIRWAQWKVQPGVYR
;
A
#
# COMPACT_ATOMS: atom_id res chain seq x y z
N MET A 1 -21.64 81.63 27.44
CA MET A 1 -22.66 81.35 26.39
C MET A 1 -22.31 80.02 25.73
N MET A 2 -23.17 79.01 25.96
CA MET A 2 -23.43 77.75 25.26
C MET A 2 -22.30 76.92 24.60
N THR A 3 -22.07 75.78 25.27
CA THR A 3 -21.84 74.42 24.75
C THR A 3 -22.48 74.10 23.39
N ARG A 4 -21.82 73.27 22.58
CA ARG A 4 -22.49 72.26 21.73
C ARG A 4 -21.59 71.05 21.48
N ARG A 5 -22.09 69.90 21.93
CA ARG A 5 -21.65 68.54 21.62
C ARG A 5 -22.09 68.20 20.19
N THR A 6 -21.27 67.48 19.44
CA THR A 6 -21.69 66.85 18.18
C THR A 6 -21.56 65.34 18.34
N THR A 7 -22.69 64.67 18.28
CA THR A 7 -22.87 63.21 18.39
C THR A 7 -22.44 62.51 17.12
N LEU A 8 -21.69 61.42 17.27
CA LEU A 8 -21.42 60.43 16.23
C LEU A 8 -22.70 59.64 15.94
N ALA A 9 -23.17 59.64 14.69
CA ALA A 9 -24.22 58.74 14.23
C ALA A 9 -23.56 57.54 13.53
N CYS A 10 -23.56 56.38 14.19
CA CYS A 10 -23.22 55.11 13.56
C CYS A 10 -24.41 54.65 12.71
N LEU A 11 -24.27 54.71 11.38
CA LEU A 11 -25.19 54.04 10.45
C LEU A 11 -24.88 52.53 10.45
N GLY A 12 -25.74 51.76 11.10
CA GLY A 12 -25.74 50.30 11.03
C GLY A 12 -26.22 49.83 9.66
N GLY A 13 -25.28 49.50 8.77
CA GLY A 13 -25.55 48.73 7.57
C GLY A 13 -25.61 47.24 7.91
N ALA A 14 -26.80 46.65 7.86
CA ALA A 14 -26.98 45.21 7.95
C ALA A 14 -26.42 44.55 6.67
N LEU A 15 -25.20 44.00 6.77
CA LEU A 15 -24.66 43.08 5.77
C LEU A 15 -25.43 41.77 5.85
N ILE A 16 -26.38 41.58 4.93
CA ILE A 16 -26.96 40.27 4.66
C ILE A 16 -25.86 39.46 3.97
N MET A 17 -25.09 38.72 4.77
CA MET A 17 -24.18 37.71 4.23
C MET A 17 -25.05 36.58 3.69
N PRO A 18 -24.95 36.21 2.40
CA PRO A 18 -25.60 34.99 1.94
C PRO A 18 -24.88 33.84 2.65
N MET A 19 -25.59 33.16 3.55
CA MET A 19 -25.14 31.85 4.02
C MET A 19 -25.10 30.95 2.79
N LEU A 20 -23.89 30.75 2.26
CA LEU A 20 -23.63 29.62 1.39
C LEU A 20 -23.95 28.39 2.24
N ALA A 21 -25.15 27.83 2.05
CA ALA A 21 -25.49 26.52 2.57
C ALA A 21 -24.50 25.56 1.91
N CYS A 22 -23.42 25.26 2.62
CA CYS A 22 -22.50 24.20 2.28
C CYS A 22 -23.32 22.91 2.46
N THR A 23 -24.03 22.50 1.42
CA THR A 23 -24.60 21.17 1.37
C THR A 23 -23.42 20.22 1.33
N ALA A 24 -22.99 19.77 2.52
CA ALA A 24 -22.08 18.66 2.65
C ALA A 24 -22.71 17.51 1.87
N ARG A 25 -22.16 17.25 0.68
CA ARG A 25 -22.53 16.10 -0.12
C ARG A 25 -22.26 14.91 0.78
N LYS A 26 -23.31 14.20 1.18
CA LYS A 26 -23.19 12.91 1.85
C LYS A 26 -22.22 12.09 0.99
N ALA A 27 -21.05 11.77 1.53
CA ALA A 27 -20.06 10.94 0.84
C ALA A 27 -20.54 9.49 0.84
N ASP A 28 -21.72 9.25 0.29
CA ASP A 28 -22.32 7.93 0.11
C ASP A 28 -22.02 7.47 -1.31
N THR A 29 -20.74 7.28 -1.63
CA THR A 29 -20.27 6.37 -2.68
C THR A 29 -18.89 5.86 -2.28
N ALA A 30 -18.84 4.74 -1.56
CA ALA A 30 -17.63 3.92 -1.52
C ALA A 30 -17.39 3.45 -2.96
N VAL A 31 -16.57 4.20 -3.71
CA VAL A 31 -16.14 3.82 -5.05
C VAL A 31 -15.49 2.44 -4.95
N ASP A 32 -15.85 1.54 -5.87
CA ASP A 32 -15.15 0.27 -6.04
C ASP A 32 -13.78 0.59 -6.65
N TYR A 33 -12.85 1.07 -5.82
CA TYR A 33 -11.48 1.43 -6.22
C TYR A 33 -10.68 0.23 -6.75
N ALA A 34 -11.28 -0.95 -6.64
CA ALA A 34 -10.80 -2.21 -7.12
C ALA A 34 -11.75 -2.72 -8.23
N ASP A 35 -12.07 -1.89 -9.22
CA ASP A 35 -12.64 -2.38 -10.48
C ASP A 35 -11.57 -3.17 -11.24
N GLN A 36 -11.85 -4.44 -11.55
CA GLN A 36 -10.96 -5.24 -12.37
C GLN A 36 -10.79 -4.64 -13.77
N GLY A 37 -11.78 -3.93 -14.33
CA GLY A 37 -11.65 -3.31 -15.66
C GLY A 37 -10.57 -2.23 -15.74
N VAL A 38 -10.46 -1.38 -14.71
CA VAL A 38 -9.43 -0.33 -14.66
C VAL A 38 -8.04 -0.92 -14.40
N ALA A 39 -7.96 -1.94 -13.52
CA ALA A 39 -6.73 -2.69 -13.32
C ALA A 39 -6.31 -3.44 -14.60
N ASP A 40 -7.24 -4.08 -15.29
CA ASP A 40 -7.02 -4.85 -16.52
C ASP A 40 -6.61 -3.97 -17.70
N GLU A 41 -7.16 -2.75 -17.81
CA GLU A 41 -6.75 -1.75 -18.81
C GLU A 41 -5.36 -1.19 -18.54
N TRP A 42 -5.08 -0.84 -17.27
CA TRP A 42 -3.73 -0.48 -16.82
C TRP A 42 -2.74 -1.62 -17.09
N MET A 43 -3.14 -2.87 -16.83
CA MET A 43 -2.36 -4.08 -17.07
C MET A 43 -2.13 -4.35 -18.54
N ARG A 44 -3.14 -4.17 -19.41
CA ARG A 44 -2.98 -4.32 -20.86
C ARG A 44 -2.06 -3.25 -21.43
N GLN A 45 -2.24 -1.99 -21.02
CA GLN A 45 -1.34 -0.91 -21.40
C GLN A 45 0.08 -1.21 -20.94
N TRP A 46 0.26 -1.67 -19.71
CA TRP A 46 1.56 -2.08 -19.18
C TRP A 46 2.13 -3.33 -19.87
N MET A 47 1.38 -4.37 -20.18
CA MET A 47 1.90 -5.54 -20.91
C MET A 47 2.35 -5.13 -22.32
N ASN A 48 1.62 -4.21 -22.95
CA ASN A 48 1.93 -3.68 -24.27
C ASN A 48 3.09 -2.67 -24.25
N GLU A 49 3.23 -1.88 -23.17
CA GLU A 49 4.30 -0.89 -23.01
C GLU A 49 5.57 -1.48 -22.41
N ALA A 50 5.48 -2.42 -21.48
CA ALA A 50 6.62 -3.08 -20.87
C ALA A 50 7.14 -4.29 -21.68
N GLY A 51 6.39 -4.74 -22.68
CA GLY A 51 6.97 -5.42 -23.84
C GLY A 51 8.00 -4.53 -24.57
N LYS A 52 7.91 -3.21 -24.41
CA LYS A 52 8.96 -2.25 -24.77
C LYS A 52 9.86 -2.09 -23.55
N ARG A 53 10.98 -2.82 -23.58
CA ARG A 53 12.11 -2.74 -22.65
C ARG A 53 12.28 -1.31 -22.11
N SER A 54 12.63 -1.17 -20.83
CA SER A 54 13.36 0.03 -20.40
C SER A 54 14.46 0.30 -21.44
N PRO A 55 14.56 1.51 -22.02
CA PRO A 55 15.54 1.81 -23.08
C PRO A 55 16.99 1.45 -22.68
N THR A 56 17.25 1.37 -21.37
CA THR A 56 18.53 1.03 -20.75
C THR A 56 18.67 -0.45 -20.33
N GLY A 57 17.59 -1.23 -20.37
CA GLY A 57 17.56 -2.60 -19.81
C GLY A 57 17.63 -2.65 -18.28
N GLU A 58 17.38 -1.52 -17.61
CA GLU A 58 17.44 -1.37 -16.15
C GLU A 58 16.14 -1.86 -15.49
N GLN A 59 16.27 -2.45 -14.30
CA GLN A 59 15.16 -2.98 -13.51
C GLN A 59 14.33 -1.82 -12.98
N VAL A 60 13.02 -1.86 -13.14
CA VAL A 60 12.14 -0.77 -12.72
C VAL A 60 11.05 -1.31 -11.79
N PRO A 61 10.88 -0.77 -10.57
CA PRO A 61 9.65 -0.98 -9.82
C PRO A 61 8.45 -0.61 -10.69
N VAL A 62 7.43 -1.46 -10.72
CA VAL A 62 6.19 -1.15 -11.41
C VAL A 62 5.38 -0.19 -10.55
N GLY A 63 5.52 1.11 -10.82
CA GLY A 63 4.77 2.17 -10.16
C GLY A 63 5.34 2.58 -8.78
N PRO A 64 4.95 3.77 -8.29
CA PRO A 64 5.27 4.20 -6.93
C PRO A 64 4.43 3.45 -5.88
N LEU A 65 4.92 3.42 -4.64
CA LEU A 65 4.22 2.77 -3.53
C LEU A 65 3.11 3.68 -2.95
N PHE A 66 1.91 3.63 -3.51
CA PHE A 66 0.75 4.31 -2.94
C PHE A 66 0.04 3.45 -1.91
N ILE A 67 0.06 3.90 -0.66
CA ILE A 67 -0.44 3.12 0.48
C ILE A 67 -1.47 3.90 1.29
N GLY A 68 -2.55 3.22 1.66
CA GLY A 68 -3.43 3.61 2.75
C GLY A 68 -3.14 2.78 4.01
N ARG A 69 -3.62 3.23 5.16
CA ARG A 69 -3.41 2.53 6.43
C ARG A 69 -4.69 2.36 7.22
N PHE A 70 -4.73 1.32 8.03
CA PHE A 70 -5.65 1.20 9.15
C PHE A 70 -5.12 2.02 10.34
N ALA A 71 -5.89 2.08 11.42
CA ALA A 71 -5.46 2.76 12.64
C ALA A 71 -4.27 2.04 13.31
N ASP A 72 -4.26 0.71 13.25
CA ASP A 72 -3.14 -0.15 13.61
C ASP A 72 -2.08 -0.21 12.47
N PRO A 73 -0.85 -0.73 12.70
CA PRO A 73 0.23 -0.71 11.71
C PRO A 73 0.02 -1.78 10.62
N VAL A 74 -1.15 -1.73 9.98
CA VAL A 74 -1.57 -2.54 8.85
C VAL A 74 -1.90 -1.59 7.72
N TYR A 75 -1.50 -1.94 6.53
CA TYR A 75 -1.50 -1.10 5.35
C TYR A 75 -2.21 -1.80 4.21
N TYR A 76 -2.64 -1.05 3.21
CA TYR A 76 -3.19 -1.60 1.98
C TYR A 76 -2.73 -0.79 0.77
N LEU A 77 -2.51 -1.50 -0.34
CA LEU A 77 -2.16 -0.88 -1.61
C LEU A 77 -3.34 -0.12 -2.19
N ARG A 78 -3.09 1.13 -2.62
CA ARG A 78 -4.06 1.95 -3.35
C ARG A 78 -3.89 1.85 -4.86
N GLU A 79 -2.71 1.41 -5.31
CA GLU A 79 -2.39 1.15 -6.71
C GLU A 79 -1.63 -0.17 -6.79
N PRO A 80 -1.74 -0.91 -7.90
CA PRO A 80 -0.93 -2.12 -8.10
C PRO A 80 0.56 -1.77 -8.13
N ILE A 81 1.37 -2.69 -7.64
CA ILE A 81 2.83 -2.61 -7.75
C ILE A 81 3.38 -3.91 -8.33
N GLY A 82 4.67 -3.92 -8.66
CA GLY A 82 5.29 -5.14 -9.19
C GLY A 82 6.80 -5.07 -9.31
N TRP A 83 7.38 -6.22 -9.57
CA TRP A 83 8.82 -6.38 -9.79
C TRP A 83 9.07 -7.32 -10.96
N ARG A 84 10.19 -7.08 -11.64
CA ARG A 84 10.65 -7.92 -12.74
C ARG A 84 12.09 -8.34 -12.52
N PRO A 85 12.42 -9.62 -12.80
CA PRO A 85 13.79 -10.08 -12.73
C PRO A 85 14.67 -9.29 -13.70
N GLY A 86 15.86 -8.92 -13.23
CA GLY A 86 16.91 -8.36 -14.09
C GLY A 86 17.43 -9.38 -15.10
N ARG A 87 18.16 -8.91 -16.12
CA ARG A 87 18.64 -9.74 -17.25
C ARG A 87 19.33 -11.05 -16.82
N GLY A 88 20.09 -11.04 -15.73
CA GLY A 88 20.79 -12.23 -15.22
C GLY A 88 19.92 -13.23 -14.45
N GLU A 89 18.70 -12.84 -14.09
CA GLU A 89 17.75 -13.66 -13.32
C GLU A 89 16.53 -14.07 -14.16
N ILE A 90 16.48 -13.66 -15.44
CA ILE A 90 15.45 -14.09 -16.40
C ILE A 90 15.50 -15.62 -16.53
N GLY A 91 14.35 -16.27 -16.34
CA GLY A 91 14.20 -17.72 -16.39
C GLY A 91 14.35 -18.43 -15.04
N LYS A 92 14.80 -17.73 -13.98
CA LYS A 92 14.78 -18.24 -12.61
C LYS A 92 13.53 -17.82 -11.84
N HIS A 93 13.09 -16.59 -12.05
CA HIS A 93 11.86 -16.06 -11.47
C HIS A 93 10.99 -15.44 -12.56
N GLU A 94 9.68 -15.47 -12.35
CA GLU A 94 8.72 -14.74 -13.17
C GLU A 94 8.54 -13.31 -12.66
N ALA A 95 7.88 -12.47 -13.46
CA ALA A 95 7.47 -11.16 -13.00
C ALA A 95 6.42 -11.30 -11.89
N VAL A 96 6.52 -10.47 -10.86
CA VAL A 96 5.58 -10.46 -9.75
C VAL A 96 4.74 -9.19 -9.80
N GLU A 97 3.44 -9.37 -9.62
CA GLU A 97 2.48 -8.28 -9.52
C GLU A 97 1.74 -8.41 -8.19
N VAL A 98 1.56 -7.29 -7.51
CA VAL A 98 0.74 -7.20 -6.31
C VAL A 98 -0.47 -6.33 -6.63
N PRO A 99 -1.70 -6.89 -6.51
CA PRO A 99 -2.89 -6.16 -6.92
C PRO A 99 -3.22 -5.02 -5.95
N VAL A 100 -3.90 -4.02 -6.48
CA VAL A 100 -4.58 -3.00 -5.67
C VAL A 100 -5.43 -3.65 -4.57
N GLY A 101 -5.42 -3.04 -3.39
CA GLY A 101 -6.14 -3.52 -2.22
C GLY A 101 -5.44 -4.63 -1.45
N PHE A 102 -4.25 -5.09 -1.86
CA PHE A 102 -3.48 -6.05 -1.04
C PHE A 102 -3.14 -5.45 0.33
N VAL A 103 -3.42 -6.22 1.39
CA VAL A 103 -3.18 -5.87 2.79
C VAL A 103 -1.84 -6.44 3.28
N THR A 104 -1.00 -5.57 3.81
CA THR A 104 0.39 -5.83 4.23
C THR A 104 0.67 -5.19 5.59
N ASP A 105 1.58 -5.77 6.36
CA ASP A 105 2.12 -5.23 7.61
C ASP A 105 3.64 -4.96 7.51
N PHE A 106 4.18 -4.90 6.28
CA PHE A 106 5.58 -4.70 5.93
C PHE A 106 6.53 -5.71 6.61
N ALA A 107 6.44 -6.97 6.20
CA ALA A 107 7.33 -8.08 6.59
C ALA A 107 7.35 -8.42 8.10
N SER A 108 6.25 -8.17 8.82
CA SER A 108 6.04 -8.47 10.25
C SER A 108 7.31 -8.37 11.12
N ILE A 109 8.13 -7.33 10.91
CA ILE A 109 9.43 -7.19 11.59
C ILE A 109 9.16 -7.01 13.10
N PRO A 110 9.76 -7.82 13.99
CA PRO A 110 9.59 -7.62 15.42
C PRO A 110 10.02 -6.20 15.83
N ARG A 111 9.26 -5.57 16.72
CA ARG A 111 9.38 -4.14 17.05
C ARG A 111 10.77 -3.78 17.60
N GLU A 112 11.44 -4.74 18.23
CA GLU A 112 12.80 -4.65 18.75
C GLU A 112 13.82 -4.32 17.65
N PHE A 113 13.52 -4.71 16.41
CA PHE A 113 14.39 -4.45 15.27
C PHE A 113 14.08 -3.12 14.57
N TYR A 114 13.08 -2.33 14.99
CA TYR A 114 12.70 -1.07 14.32
C TYR A 114 13.78 0.02 14.39
N SER A 115 14.72 -0.07 15.33
CA SER A 115 15.89 0.82 15.38
C SER A 115 16.81 0.63 14.17
N LEU A 116 16.83 -0.57 13.59
CA LEU A 116 17.64 -0.94 12.43
C LEU A 116 16.79 -1.04 11.16
N LEU A 117 15.57 -1.56 11.29
CA LEU A 117 14.66 -1.95 10.24
C LEU A 117 13.29 -1.33 10.48
N ARG A 118 13.15 -0.04 10.15
CA ARG A 118 11.88 0.66 10.19
C ARG A 118 10.90 0.14 9.12
N PRO A 119 9.62 -0.08 9.42
CA PRO A 119 8.63 -0.56 8.45
C PRO A 119 8.52 0.27 7.16
N ASP A 120 8.79 1.57 7.24
CA ASP A 120 8.76 2.54 6.14
C ASP A 120 10.15 2.79 5.51
N GLY A 121 11.11 1.89 5.72
CA GLY A 121 12.46 1.97 5.15
C GLY A 121 12.49 1.80 3.64
N LEU A 122 13.68 1.95 3.04
CA LEU A 122 13.90 1.83 1.58
C LEU A 122 13.47 0.46 1.02
N TYR A 123 13.39 -0.56 1.86
CA TYR A 123 12.96 -1.91 1.49
C TYR A 123 11.45 -2.11 1.55
N ALA A 124 10.65 -1.13 1.96
CA ALA A 124 9.20 -1.28 2.16
C ALA A 124 8.50 -1.83 0.92
N TYR A 125 8.86 -1.34 -0.27
CA TYR A 125 8.29 -1.83 -1.53
C TYR A 125 8.63 -3.32 -1.77
N ALA A 126 9.86 -3.75 -1.50
CA ALA A 126 10.26 -5.15 -1.59
C ALA A 126 9.55 -6.02 -0.53
N ALA A 127 9.33 -5.47 0.67
CA ALA A 127 8.58 -6.13 1.73
C ALA A 127 7.11 -6.36 1.35
N VAL A 128 6.44 -5.40 0.68
CA VAL A 128 5.06 -5.61 0.19
C VAL A 128 4.99 -6.75 -0.83
N ILE A 129 5.96 -6.81 -1.75
CA ILE A 129 6.05 -7.92 -2.72
C ILE A 129 6.23 -9.26 -1.99
N HIS A 130 7.12 -9.32 -1.00
CA HIS A 130 7.36 -10.52 -0.21
C HIS A 130 6.13 -10.96 0.57
N ASP A 131 5.46 -10.03 1.26
CA ASP A 131 4.22 -10.30 2.00
C ASP A 131 3.13 -10.85 1.08
N TYR A 132 3.03 -10.32 -0.14
CA TYR A 132 2.08 -10.82 -1.13
C TYR A 132 2.39 -12.25 -1.55
N LEU A 133 3.65 -12.54 -1.90
CA LEU A 133 4.06 -13.90 -2.27
C LEU A 133 3.88 -14.89 -1.12
N TYR A 134 4.16 -14.46 0.11
CA TYR A 134 3.91 -15.23 1.34
C TYR A 134 2.43 -15.49 1.58
N TRP A 135 1.54 -14.58 1.19
CA TRP A 135 0.10 -14.79 1.24
C TRP A 135 -0.42 -15.64 0.06
N ASP A 136 0.13 -15.45 -1.12
CA ASP A 136 -0.32 -16.08 -2.35
C ASP A 136 0.02 -17.57 -2.40
N GLN A 137 1.20 -17.96 -1.91
CA GLN A 137 1.63 -19.36 -1.79
C GLN A 137 1.71 -20.09 -3.15
N SER A 138 1.80 -19.37 -4.27
CA SER A 138 2.00 -19.96 -5.61
C SER A 138 3.46 -20.34 -5.89
N LEU A 139 4.40 -19.75 -5.15
CA LEU A 139 5.83 -20.06 -5.19
C LEU A 139 6.26 -20.74 -3.90
N GLU A 140 7.40 -21.43 -3.94
CA GLU A 140 8.04 -21.94 -2.73
C GLU A 140 8.62 -20.80 -1.89
N ARG A 141 8.61 -20.95 -0.55
CA ARG A 141 9.12 -19.94 0.39
C ARG A 141 10.52 -19.43 0.02
N ASP A 142 11.41 -20.35 -0.37
CA ASP A 142 12.80 -20.05 -0.72
C ASP A 142 12.88 -19.11 -1.94
N ALA A 143 11.99 -19.28 -2.92
CA ALA A 143 11.89 -18.40 -4.08
C ALA A 143 11.34 -17.02 -3.69
N CYS A 144 10.35 -16.97 -2.78
CA CYS A 144 9.83 -15.71 -2.24
C CYS A 144 10.93 -14.91 -1.53
N ASP A 145 11.72 -15.57 -0.68
CA ASP A 145 12.86 -14.96 0.03
C ASP A 145 13.93 -14.45 -0.94
N GLU A 146 14.20 -15.18 -2.01
CA GLU A 146 15.16 -14.78 -3.04
C GLU A 146 14.67 -13.55 -3.82
N ILE A 147 13.39 -13.52 -4.20
CA ILE A 147 12.78 -12.36 -4.87
C ILE A 147 12.87 -11.10 -3.97
N LEU A 148 12.62 -11.23 -2.67
CA LEU A 148 12.82 -10.12 -1.71
C LEU A 148 14.24 -9.56 -1.78
N LYS A 149 15.25 -10.44 -1.71
CA LYS A 149 16.66 -10.06 -1.81
C LYS A 149 16.98 -9.37 -3.13
N LEU A 150 16.50 -9.92 -4.25
CA LEU A 150 16.74 -9.35 -5.58
C LEU A 150 16.08 -7.97 -5.71
N CYS A 151 14.83 -7.83 -5.30
CA CYS A 151 14.12 -6.55 -5.33
C CYS A 151 14.85 -5.48 -4.50
N MET A 152 15.37 -5.82 -3.32
CA MET A 152 16.15 -4.87 -2.52
C MET A 152 17.49 -4.48 -3.19
N LYS A 153 18.18 -5.44 -3.82
CA LYS A 153 19.42 -5.16 -4.58
C LYS A 153 19.16 -4.24 -5.76
N ASP A 154 18.05 -4.44 -6.45
CA ASP A 154 17.66 -3.64 -7.62
C ASP A 154 17.36 -2.19 -7.21
N PHE A 155 16.85 -1.97 -5.99
CA PHE A 155 16.69 -0.63 -5.40
C PHE A 155 17.98 -0.07 -4.79
N ARG A 156 19.10 -0.76 -4.99
CA ARG A 156 20.43 -0.33 -4.52
C ARG A 156 20.45 -0.11 -3.00
N ILE A 157 19.65 -0.87 -2.27
CA ILE A 157 19.71 -0.91 -0.81
C ILE A 157 21.07 -1.48 -0.40
N ASP A 158 21.66 -0.92 0.66
CA ASP A 158 23.00 -1.30 1.06
C ASP A 158 23.10 -2.79 1.41
N PHE A 159 24.27 -3.35 1.16
CA PHE A 159 24.50 -4.78 1.29
C PHE A 159 24.24 -5.33 2.71
N ALA A 160 24.51 -4.54 3.74
CA ALA A 160 24.31 -4.96 5.12
C ALA A 160 22.81 -5.12 5.40
N THR A 161 22.00 -4.11 5.07
CA THR A 161 20.53 -4.17 5.19
C THR A 161 19.95 -5.35 4.40
N VAL A 162 20.35 -5.53 3.13
CA VAL A 162 19.91 -6.67 2.30
C VAL A 162 20.22 -8.00 2.98
N THR A 163 21.45 -8.17 3.47
CA THR A 163 21.92 -9.41 4.10
C THR A 163 21.16 -9.67 5.40
N THR A 164 21.01 -8.66 6.26
CA THR A 164 20.28 -8.78 7.52
C THR A 164 18.84 -9.22 7.31
N ILE A 165 18.11 -8.54 6.41
CA ILE A 165 16.71 -8.87 6.12
C ILE A 165 16.61 -10.27 5.52
N TYR A 166 17.43 -10.59 4.51
CA TYR A 166 17.40 -11.90 3.85
C TYR A 166 17.71 -13.03 4.84
N THR A 167 18.75 -12.91 5.66
CA THR A 167 19.07 -13.91 6.69
C THR A 167 17.94 -14.06 7.71
N GLY A 168 17.27 -12.96 8.07
CA GLY A 168 16.09 -12.98 8.96
C GLY A 168 14.97 -13.85 8.40
N VAL A 169 14.55 -13.63 7.15
CA VAL A 169 13.48 -14.42 6.53
C VAL A 169 13.87 -15.89 6.30
N ARG A 170 15.15 -16.15 5.97
CA ARG A 170 15.64 -17.52 5.80
C ARG A 170 15.55 -18.34 7.09
N THR A 171 15.90 -17.74 8.22
CA THR A 171 15.99 -18.41 9.52
C THR A 171 14.66 -18.43 10.30
N GLY A 172 13.86 -17.36 10.22
CA GLY A 172 12.63 -17.19 10.99
C GLY A 172 11.34 -17.15 10.17
N GLY A 173 11.41 -16.99 8.85
CA GLY A 173 10.24 -16.76 7.99
C GLY A 173 9.31 -17.98 7.85
N TRP A 174 9.75 -19.18 8.21
CA TRP A 174 8.94 -20.40 8.15
C TRP A 174 7.64 -20.31 8.98
N LYS A 175 7.69 -19.60 10.11
CA LYS A 175 6.50 -19.41 10.96
C LYS A 175 5.46 -18.53 10.27
N ALA A 176 5.88 -17.37 9.76
CA ALA A 176 4.99 -16.46 9.02
C ALA A 176 4.43 -17.12 7.76
N TRP A 177 5.25 -17.92 7.06
CA TRP A 177 4.81 -18.73 5.92
C TRP A 177 3.67 -19.69 6.30
N ALA A 178 3.87 -20.50 7.34
CA ALA A 178 2.88 -21.47 7.80
C ALA A 178 1.61 -20.80 8.35
N ASP A 179 1.77 -19.69 9.10
CA ASP A 179 0.65 -18.93 9.64
C ASP A 179 -0.20 -18.34 8.50
N ASN A 180 0.40 -17.79 7.44
CA ASN A 180 -0.33 -17.30 6.26
C ASN A 180 -1.10 -18.42 5.55
N ALA A 181 -0.49 -19.59 5.35
CA ALA A 181 -1.16 -20.75 4.76
C ALA A 181 -2.38 -21.17 5.59
N GLU A 182 -2.26 -21.21 6.91
CA GLU A 182 -3.37 -21.55 7.81
C GLU A 182 -4.47 -20.48 7.81
N LEU A 183 -4.12 -19.20 7.82
CA LEU A 183 -5.09 -18.09 7.74
C LEU A 183 -5.87 -18.15 6.42
N LYS A 184 -5.19 -18.39 5.29
CA LYS A 184 -5.82 -18.56 3.98
C LYS A 184 -6.73 -19.78 3.94
N ARG A 185 -6.31 -20.92 4.53
CA ARG A 185 -7.13 -22.12 4.67
C ARG A 185 -8.39 -21.89 5.51
N ARG A 186 -8.33 -21.01 6.52
CA ARG A 186 -9.49 -20.58 7.33
C ARG A 186 -10.39 -19.57 6.62
N GLY A 187 -10.05 -19.15 5.41
CA GLY A 187 -10.83 -18.22 4.61
C GLY A 187 -10.55 -16.74 4.90
N GLU A 188 -9.43 -16.41 5.56
CA GLU A 188 -9.01 -15.00 5.63
C GLU A 188 -8.73 -14.48 4.21
N LYS A 189 -9.06 -13.21 3.98
CA LYS A 189 -8.87 -12.53 2.69
C LYS A 189 -8.02 -11.28 2.90
N ARG A 190 -7.13 -11.00 1.94
CA ARG A 190 -6.22 -9.84 1.99
C ARG A 190 -6.32 -8.91 0.79
N ILE A 191 -7.25 -9.13 -0.13
CA ILE A 191 -7.49 -8.21 -1.26
C ILE A 191 -8.77 -7.43 -1.01
N LEU A 192 -8.63 -6.15 -0.67
CA LEU A 192 -9.74 -5.26 -0.42
C LEU A 192 -10.49 -4.94 -1.72
N LYS A 193 -11.82 -4.97 -1.64
CA LYS A 193 -12.73 -4.42 -2.66
C LYS A 193 -13.03 -2.93 -2.42
N ARG A 194 -13.07 -2.53 -1.15
CA ARG A 194 -13.34 -1.15 -0.71
C ARG A 194 -12.27 -0.69 0.24
N PHE A 195 -12.07 0.62 0.37
CA PHE A 195 -11.11 1.18 1.32
C PHE A 195 -11.81 1.80 2.54
N PRO A 196 -11.22 1.71 3.73
CA PRO A 196 -11.75 2.36 4.92
C PRO A 196 -11.75 3.89 4.76
N MET A 197 -12.91 4.51 5.00
CA MET A 197 -13.06 5.97 5.05
C MET A 197 -12.92 6.51 6.49
N ASP A 198 -13.17 5.66 7.48
CA ASP A 198 -12.96 5.98 8.90
C ASP A 198 -11.47 5.81 9.24
N PRO A 199 -10.75 6.87 9.62
CA PRO A 199 -9.32 6.79 9.93
C PRO A 199 -9.03 6.04 11.24
N THR A 200 -10.05 5.74 12.05
CA THR A 200 -9.91 5.07 13.36
C THR A 200 -10.15 3.57 13.30
N ILE A 201 -10.57 3.04 12.14
CA ILE A 201 -10.87 1.62 12.00
C ILE A 201 -9.61 0.77 12.05
N ARG A 202 -9.68 -0.29 12.86
CA ARG A 202 -8.59 -1.26 13.01
C ARG A 202 -8.78 -2.44 12.06
N TRP A 203 -7.69 -3.09 11.67
CA TRP A 203 -7.73 -4.26 10.79
C TRP A 203 -8.66 -5.37 11.32
N ALA A 204 -8.59 -5.67 12.62
CA ALA A 204 -9.45 -6.69 13.24
C ALA A 204 -10.95 -6.40 13.10
N GLN A 205 -11.34 -5.12 13.10
CA GLN A 205 -12.74 -4.70 12.89
C GLN A 205 -13.12 -4.73 11.40
N TRP A 206 -12.18 -4.43 10.51
CA TRP A 206 -12.39 -4.50 9.07
C TRP A 206 -12.57 -5.96 8.59
N LYS A 207 -11.79 -6.89 9.13
CA LYS A 207 -11.79 -8.32 8.77
C LYS A 207 -13.14 -9.01 8.79
N VAL A 208 -14.02 -8.59 9.70
CA VAL A 208 -15.31 -9.22 9.91
C VAL A 208 -16.44 -8.60 9.08
N GLN A 209 -16.16 -7.55 8.31
CA GLN A 209 -17.19 -6.88 7.52
C GLN A 209 -17.56 -7.67 6.26
N PRO A 210 -18.85 -7.87 5.97
CA PRO A 210 -19.27 -8.57 4.76
C PRO A 210 -19.05 -7.71 3.51
N GLY A 211 -18.63 -8.33 2.41
CA GLY A 211 -18.56 -7.68 1.09
C GLY A 211 -17.45 -6.65 0.90
N VAL A 212 -16.47 -6.58 1.82
CA VAL A 212 -15.33 -5.65 1.72
C VAL A 212 -14.10 -6.22 1.02
N TYR A 213 -14.14 -7.51 0.64
CA TYR A 213 -13.05 -8.24 0.00
C TYR A 213 -13.45 -8.77 -1.38
N ARG A 214 -12.44 -8.95 -2.25
CA ARG A 214 -12.55 -9.80 -3.44
C ARG A 214 -12.46 -11.28 -3.05
#